data_AF-A0A2D6R0Z6-F1
#
_entry.id   AF-A0A2D6R0Z6-F1
#
_cell.length_a   1.000
_cell.length_b   1.000
_cell.length_c   1.000
_cell.angle_alpha   90.00
_cell.angle_beta   90.00
_cell.angle_gamma   90.00
#
_symmetry.space_group_name_H-M   'P 1'
#
loop_
_entity.id
_entity.type
_entity.pdbx_description
1 polymer ?
#
loop_
_entity_poly.entity_id
_entity_poly.type
_entity_poly.pdbx_seq_one_letter_code
_entity_poly.pdbx_strand_id
1 'polypeptide(L)'
;MSTETTRNPTDPDLAEIMSRLADGDMDAMGDLKERFGHRIRGVVQRIVRKTGRRDILNDPDEIEGLTMDAILIVVGYAGTWKPWGALPWTWAYKAIEEVVWSGIGHRVTELEEWNQGEVRVQASGTSPRGLRVDHVFQMADSRPELKLFLDVLGEEASERDVGVVLEYELQKAEGVRA
;
A
#
# COMPACT_ATOMS: atom_id res chain seq x y z
N MET A 1 -6.56 45.98 -1.80
CA MET A 1 -6.44 45.57 -0.39
C MET A 1 -6.55 44.06 -0.36
N SER A 2 -5.40 43.37 -0.40
CA SER A 2 -5.36 41.91 -0.38
C SER A 2 -5.69 41.44 1.03
N THR A 3 -6.78 40.68 1.17
CA THR A 3 -7.08 39.95 2.40
C THR A 3 -6.07 38.83 2.52
N GLU A 4 -4.97 39.09 3.22
CA GLU A 4 -4.04 38.09 3.68
C GLU A 4 -4.72 37.30 4.79
N THR A 5 -5.52 36.29 4.39
CA THR A 5 -6.08 35.31 5.32
C THR A 5 -4.91 34.63 6.00
N THR A 6 -4.67 34.98 7.27
CA THR A 6 -3.59 34.43 8.10
C THR A 6 -3.78 32.92 8.20
N ARG A 7 -3.05 32.15 7.36
CA ARG A 7 -3.10 30.69 7.36
C ARG A 7 -2.30 30.19 8.55
N ASN A 8 -2.98 30.06 9.69
CA ASN A 8 -2.37 29.55 10.91
C ASN A 8 -2.11 28.05 10.77
N PRO A 9 -0.95 27.53 11.19
CA PRO A 9 -0.68 26.09 11.20
C PRO A 9 -1.65 25.36 12.12
N THR A 10 -2.04 24.14 11.75
CA THR A 10 -2.92 23.28 12.56
C THR A 10 -2.27 22.91 13.90
N ASP A 11 -0.95 22.81 13.92
CA ASP A 11 -0.11 22.57 15.11
C ASP A 11 1.25 23.26 14.88
N PRO A 12 1.60 24.33 15.65
CA PRO A 12 2.79 25.14 15.40
C PRO A 12 4.09 24.37 15.67
N ASP A 13 4.12 23.50 16.68
CA ASP A 13 5.30 22.69 17.02
C ASP A 13 5.59 21.68 15.90
N LEU A 14 4.53 21.04 15.38
CA LEU A 14 4.67 20.15 14.23
C LEU A 14 5.13 20.91 12.99
N ALA A 15 4.62 22.13 12.77
CA ALA A 15 5.02 22.95 11.64
C ALA A 15 6.51 23.34 11.70
N GLU A 16 7.02 23.69 12.88
CA GLU A 16 8.44 23.98 13.10
C GLU A 16 9.33 22.76 12.80
N ILE A 17 8.98 21.59 13.35
CA ILE A 17 9.71 20.35 13.11
C ILE A 17 9.75 20.00 11.61
N MET A 18 8.60 20.06 10.94
CA MET A 18 8.51 19.75 9.50
C MET A 18 9.28 20.78 8.65
N SER A 19 9.33 22.06 9.07
CA SER A 19 10.13 23.08 8.39
C SER A 19 11.63 22.77 8.49
N ARG A 20 12.12 22.46 9.70
CA ARG A 20 13.53 22.07 9.92
C ARG A 20 13.91 20.85 9.08
N LEU A 21 13.03 19.84 9.04
CA LEU A 21 13.22 18.65 8.19
C LEU A 21 13.26 18.99 6.70
N ALA A 22 12.42 19.92 6.24
CA ALA A 22 12.44 20.39 4.86
C ALA A 22 13.75 21.12 4.50
N ASP A 23 14.35 21.80 5.48
CA ASP A 23 15.67 22.46 5.37
C ASP A 23 16.85 21.47 5.49
N GLY A 24 16.58 20.18 5.71
CA GLY A 24 17.58 19.10 5.80
C GLY A 24 18.15 18.88 7.19
N ASP A 25 17.60 19.50 8.23
CA ASP A 25 17.98 19.26 9.62
C ASP A 25 17.41 17.92 10.11
N MET A 26 18.23 16.86 9.96
CA MET A 26 17.85 15.51 10.35
C MET A 26 17.76 15.30 11.87
N ASP A 27 18.30 16.21 12.70
CA ASP A 27 18.14 16.11 14.16
C ASP A 27 16.68 16.31 14.57
N ALA A 28 15.91 17.09 13.78
CA ALA A 28 14.47 17.26 13.96
C ALA A 28 13.67 15.96 13.78
N MET A 29 14.25 14.89 13.21
CA MET A 29 13.61 13.57 13.17
C MET A 29 13.41 13.00 14.58
N GLY A 30 14.35 13.25 15.49
CA GLY A 30 14.23 12.86 16.90
C GLY A 30 13.03 13.52 17.55
N ASP A 31 12.88 14.83 17.36
CA ASP A 31 11.75 15.62 17.85
C ASP A 31 10.41 15.11 17.29
N LEU A 32 10.37 14.79 16.00
CA LEU A 32 9.19 14.20 15.35
C LEU A 32 8.80 12.86 15.98
N LYS A 33 9.80 11.97 16.18
CA LYS A 33 9.59 10.65 16.78
C LYS A 33 9.08 10.77 18.22
N GLU A 34 9.75 11.57 19.04
CA GLU A 34 9.43 11.72 20.46
C GLU A 34 8.02 12.29 20.65
N ARG A 35 7.68 13.37 19.94
CA ARG A 35 6.41 14.08 20.15
C ARG A 35 5.25 13.47 19.39
N PHE A 36 5.45 13.01 18.15
CA PHE A 36 4.38 12.60 17.25
C PHE A 36 4.45 11.14 16.78
N GLY A 37 5.49 10.40 17.15
CA GLY A 37 5.66 8.99 16.78
C GLY A 37 4.46 8.11 17.15
N HIS A 38 3.80 8.38 18.28
CA HIS A 38 2.58 7.67 18.69
C HIS A 38 1.42 7.82 17.68
N ARG A 39 1.29 8.97 17.02
CA ARG A 39 0.25 9.20 16.00
C ARG A 39 0.57 8.45 14.71
N ILE A 40 1.83 8.47 14.31
CA ILE A 40 2.32 7.74 13.12
C ILE A 40 2.19 6.23 13.35
N ARG A 41 2.57 5.73 14.54
CA ARG A 41 2.34 4.35 14.97
C ARG A 41 0.87 3.96 14.87
N GLY A 42 -0.05 4.83 15.28
CA GLY A 42 -1.50 4.59 15.15
C GLY A 42 -1.97 4.44 13.69
N VAL A 43 -1.33 5.15 12.75
CA VAL A 43 -1.57 4.97 11.30
C VAL A 43 -1.04 3.62 10.84
N VAL A 44 0.19 3.26 11.19
CA VAL A 44 0.80 1.95 10.87
C VAL A 44 -0.05 0.81 11.41
N GLN A 45 -0.42 0.82 12.69
CA GLN A 45 -1.29 -0.20 13.30
C GLN A 45 -2.64 -0.33 12.57
N ARG A 46 -3.19 0.79 12.07
CA ARG A 46 -4.43 0.75 11.28
C ARG A 46 -4.22 0.09 9.93
N ILE A 47 -3.09 0.32 9.28
CA ILE A 47 -2.73 -0.32 8.01
C ILE A 47 -2.51 -1.82 8.23
N VAL A 48 -1.67 -2.21 9.20
CA VAL A 48 -1.41 -3.61 9.55
C VAL A 48 -2.72 -4.34 9.89
N ARG A 49 -3.64 -3.70 10.63
CA ARG A 49 -4.94 -4.31 10.95
C ARG A 49 -5.77 -4.66 9.72
N LYS A 50 -5.65 -3.92 8.61
CA LYS A 50 -6.35 -4.24 7.35
C LYS A 50 -5.81 -5.50 6.68
N THR A 51 -4.58 -5.92 7.01
CA THR A 51 -3.95 -7.12 6.42
C THR A 51 -4.38 -8.41 7.12
N GLY A 52 -4.89 -8.31 8.35
CA GLY A 52 -5.23 -9.46 9.19
C GLY A 52 -4.04 -10.10 9.91
N ARG A 53 -2.81 -9.60 9.74
CA ARG A 53 -1.60 -10.09 10.43
C ARG A 53 -1.59 -9.72 11.91
N ARG A 54 -2.29 -10.51 12.73
CA ARG A 54 -2.36 -10.31 14.18
C ARG A 54 -1.04 -10.60 14.88
N ASP A 55 -0.22 -11.46 14.29
CA ASP A 55 1.15 -11.74 14.72
C ASP A 55 2.00 -10.46 14.73
N ILE A 56 2.01 -9.70 13.61
CA ILE A 56 2.72 -8.41 13.52
C ILE A 56 2.13 -7.40 14.50
N LEU A 57 0.79 -7.31 14.62
CA LEU A 57 0.16 -6.39 15.58
C LEU A 57 0.53 -6.69 17.04
N ASN A 58 0.84 -7.93 17.36
CA ASN A 58 1.20 -8.38 18.69
C ASN A 58 2.71 -8.33 18.94
N ASP A 59 3.51 -8.06 17.91
CA ASP A 59 4.95 -7.89 17.99
C ASP A 59 5.28 -6.38 18.10
N PRO A 60 5.69 -5.89 19.30
CA PRO A 60 6.00 -4.49 19.49
C PRO A 60 7.21 -4.02 18.69
N ASP A 61 8.16 -4.91 18.41
CA ASP A 61 9.41 -4.58 17.72
C ASP A 61 9.17 -4.43 16.22
N GLU A 62 8.36 -5.32 15.63
CA GLU A 62 7.90 -5.19 14.24
C GLU A 62 7.09 -3.90 14.04
N ILE A 63 6.16 -3.58 14.95
CA ILE A 63 5.39 -2.33 14.87
C ILE A 63 6.27 -1.11 15.03
N GLU A 64 7.30 -1.15 15.89
CA GLU A 64 8.25 -0.04 16.02
C GLU A 64 9.11 0.11 14.75
N GLY A 65 9.58 -0.99 14.16
CA GLY A 65 10.31 -0.99 12.88
C GLY A 65 9.49 -0.34 11.76
N LEU A 66 8.26 -0.80 11.55
CA LEU A 66 7.34 -0.21 10.57
C LEU A 66 6.98 1.26 10.88
N THR A 67 6.94 1.62 12.16
CA THR A 67 6.74 3.02 12.57
C THR A 67 7.94 3.89 12.21
N MET A 68 9.16 3.38 12.37
CA MET A 68 10.38 4.08 11.95
C MET A 68 10.40 4.28 10.44
N ASP A 69 10.04 3.26 9.65
CA ASP A 69 9.93 3.39 8.20
C ASP A 69 8.90 4.45 7.80
N ALA A 70 7.74 4.46 8.46
CA ALA A 70 6.71 5.49 8.23
C ALA A 70 7.20 6.90 8.62
N ILE A 71 8.00 7.05 9.68
CA ILE A 71 8.62 8.32 10.05
C ILE A 71 9.56 8.80 8.94
N LEU A 72 10.38 7.91 8.38
CA LEU A 72 11.29 8.25 7.27
C LEU A 72 10.50 8.71 6.03
N ILE A 73 9.36 8.09 5.74
CA ILE A 73 8.46 8.56 4.69
C ILE A 73 7.95 9.98 4.98
N VAL A 74 7.52 10.25 6.23
CA VAL A 74 7.07 11.61 6.61
C VAL A 74 8.17 12.64 6.44
N VAL A 75 9.41 12.31 6.84
CA VAL A 75 10.59 13.17 6.64
C VAL A 75 10.81 13.46 5.16
N GLY A 76 10.75 12.44 4.29
CA GLY A 76 10.92 12.61 2.83
C GLY A 76 9.87 13.52 2.19
N TYR A 77 8.69 13.65 2.80
CA TYR A 77 7.61 14.50 2.31
C TYR A 77 7.63 15.92 2.91
N ALA A 78 8.54 16.22 3.84
CA ALA A 78 8.54 17.46 4.61
C ALA A 78 8.51 18.72 3.73
N GLY A 79 9.36 18.79 2.70
CA GLY A 79 9.43 19.94 1.80
C GLY A 79 8.19 20.17 0.92
N THR A 80 7.31 19.17 0.80
CA THR A 80 6.07 19.28 0.01
C THR A 80 4.82 19.48 0.86
N TRP A 81 4.93 19.27 2.17
CA TRP A 81 3.84 19.37 3.10
C TRP A 81 3.48 20.83 3.41
N LYS A 82 2.20 21.10 3.68
CA LYS A 82 1.70 22.45 3.99
C LYS A 82 1.15 22.50 5.42
N PRO A 83 1.59 23.44 6.27
CA PRO A 83 1.18 23.53 7.67
C PRO A 83 -0.31 23.74 7.95
N TRP A 84 -1.03 24.34 7.00
CA TRP A 84 -2.48 24.58 7.08
C TRP A 84 -3.30 23.48 6.38
N GLY A 85 -2.67 22.39 5.95
CA GLY A 85 -3.29 21.29 5.24
C GLY A 85 -3.61 20.08 6.14
N ALA A 86 -3.74 18.91 5.51
CA ALA A 86 -3.81 17.64 6.22
C ALA A 86 -2.53 17.41 7.07
N LEU A 87 -2.63 16.62 8.14
CA LEU A 87 -1.46 16.25 8.95
C LEU A 87 -0.39 15.52 8.09
N PRO A 88 0.91 15.59 8.43
CA PRO A 88 1.99 15.02 7.60
C PRO A 88 1.80 13.54 7.26
N TRP A 89 1.40 12.71 8.24
CA TRP A 89 1.11 11.28 8.03
C TRP A 89 -0.21 11.02 7.27
N THR A 90 -1.12 11.99 7.22
CA THR A 90 -2.32 11.92 6.38
C THR A 90 -1.96 12.30 4.94
N TRP A 91 -1.13 13.32 4.76
CA TRP A 91 -0.59 13.73 3.45
C TRP A 91 0.23 12.60 2.81
N ALA A 92 1.11 11.97 3.59
CA ALA A 92 1.96 10.88 3.14
C ALA A 92 1.29 9.49 3.23
N TYR A 93 -0.02 9.40 3.49
CA TYR A 93 -0.68 8.13 3.83
C TYR A 93 -0.43 7.02 2.81
N LYS A 94 -0.44 7.34 1.50
CA LYS A 94 -0.25 6.32 0.45
C LYS A 94 1.17 5.77 0.38
N ALA A 95 2.17 6.63 0.57
CA ALA A 95 3.57 6.20 0.67
C ALA A 95 3.82 5.39 1.96
N ILE A 96 3.19 5.79 3.08
CA ILE A 96 3.24 5.01 4.33
C ILE A 96 2.57 3.65 4.15
N GLU A 97 1.42 3.60 3.47
CA GLU A 97 0.72 2.34 3.18
C GLU A 97 1.60 1.42 2.34
N GLU A 98 2.22 1.93 1.28
CA GLU A 98 3.14 1.17 0.43
C GLU A 98 4.34 0.59 1.20
N VAL A 99 5.05 1.42 2.00
CA VAL A 99 6.21 0.92 2.76
C VAL A 99 5.81 -0.12 3.79
N VAL A 100 4.65 0.04 4.44
CA VAL A 100 4.12 -0.94 5.39
C VAL A 100 3.76 -2.25 4.68
N TRP A 101 3.13 -2.20 3.50
CA TRP A 101 2.86 -3.41 2.71
C TRP A 101 4.15 -4.10 2.25
N SER A 102 5.17 -3.32 1.88
CA SER A 102 6.48 -3.86 1.51
C SER A 102 7.17 -4.54 2.69
N GLY A 103 7.17 -3.91 3.87
CA GLY A 103 7.79 -4.44 5.09
C GLY A 103 7.11 -5.70 5.63
N ILE A 104 5.78 -5.83 5.49
CA ILE A 104 5.05 -7.06 5.85
C ILE A 104 5.40 -8.23 4.90
N GLY A 105 5.87 -7.92 3.69
CA GLY A 105 6.11 -8.88 2.61
C GLY A 105 4.82 -9.35 1.90
N HIS A 106 4.96 -9.87 0.69
CA HIS A 106 3.89 -10.66 0.05
C HIS A 106 3.62 -11.90 0.90
N ARG A 107 2.34 -12.33 1.00
CA ARG A 107 1.91 -13.55 1.71
C ARG A 107 2.86 -14.71 1.41
N VAL A 108 3.77 -15.01 2.33
CA VAL A 108 4.41 -16.33 2.43
C VAL A 108 3.62 -17.05 3.50
N THR A 109 2.70 -17.90 3.07
CA THR A 109 2.31 -19.01 3.93
C THR A 109 3.55 -19.88 4.00
N GLU A 110 4.28 -19.84 5.12
CA GLU A 110 5.28 -20.87 5.40
C GLU A 110 4.55 -22.22 5.27
N LEU A 111 4.98 -23.01 4.30
CA LEU A 111 4.43 -24.34 4.09
C LEU A 111 4.90 -25.14 5.31
N GLU A 112 4.03 -25.34 6.31
CA GLU A 112 4.35 -26.21 7.44
C GLU A 112 4.95 -27.50 6.90
N GLU A 113 6.20 -27.79 7.29
CA GLU A 113 6.89 -29.06 7.04
C GLU A 113 6.22 -30.17 7.85
N TRP A 114 4.94 -30.44 7.57
CA TRP A 114 4.13 -31.47 8.21
C TRP A 114 3.59 -32.47 7.20
N ASN A 115 4.38 -32.79 6.16
CA ASN A 115 4.16 -33.98 5.32
C ASN A 115 5.48 -34.50 4.74
N GLN A 116 6.44 -34.83 5.61
CA GLN A 116 7.47 -35.82 5.25
C GLN A 116 6.81 -37.21 5.27
N GLY A 117 6.12 -37.57 4.19
CA GLY A 117 5.59 -38.93 4.07
C GLY A 117 4.34 -39.12 3.24
N GLU A 118 4.09 -38.34 2.18
CA GLU A 118 3.06 -38.74 1.21
C GLU A 118 3.65 -38.78 -0.20
N VAL A 119 3.52 -39.97 -0.80
CA VAL A 119 3.81 -40.26 -2.20
C VAL A 119 3.30 -39.10 -3.05
N ARG A 120 4.15 -38.56 -3.94
CA ARG A 120 3.71 -37.61 -4.97
C ARG A 120 2.63 -38.28 -5.82
N VAL A 121 1.38 -38.13 -5.43
CA VAL A 121 0.25 -38.33 -6.33
C VAL A 121 0.29 -37.13 -7.26
N GLN A 122 0.50 -37.37 -8.55
CA GLN A 122 0.29 -36.34 -9.56
C GLN A 122 -1.10 -35.77 -9.33
N ALA A 123 -1.18 -34.48 -9.03
CA ALA A 123 -2.43 -33.76 -9.01
C ALA A 123 -2.93 -33.65 -10.47
N SER A 124 -3.56 -34.71 -10.97
CA SER A 124 -4.56 -34.61 -12.03
C SER A 124 -5.85 -34.05 -11.42
N GLY A 125 -5.75 -32.87 -10.82
CA GLY A 125 -6.88 -32.10 -10.32
C GLY A 125 -7.23 -31.06 -11.36
N THR A 126 -8.38 -31.22 -12.02
CA THR A 126 -8.99 -30.12 -12.77
C THR A 126 -9.16 -28.95 -11.82
N SER A 127 -8.37 -27.89 -12.00
CA SER A 127 -8.50 -26.64 -11.28
C SER A 127 -9.97 -26.16 -11.37
N PRO A 128 -10.56 -25.59 -10.31
CA PRO A 128 -11.87 -24.97 -10.40
C PRO A 128 -11.86 -24.04 -11.60
N ARG A 129 -12.93 -24.01 -12.41
CA ARG A 129 -13.03 -23.20 -13.64
C ARG A 129 -13.04 -21.70 -13.32
N GLY A 130 -11.92 -21.16 -12.84
CA GLY A 130 -11.67 -19.73 -12.76
C GLY A 130 -11.58 -19.15 -14.16
N LEU A 131 -12.05 -17.92 -14.31
CA LEU A 131 -11.94 -17.22 -15.58
C LEU A 131 -10.46 -16.93 -15.82
N ARG A 132 -9.92 -17.40 -16.95
CA ARG A 132 -8.53 -17.09 -17.37
C ARG A 132 -8.55 -15.88 -18.29
N VAL A 133 -7.39 -15.23 -18.44
CA VAL A 133 -7.21 -14.11 -19.37
C VAL A 133 -7.68 -14.46 -20.79
N ASP A 134 -7.38 -15.68 -21.27
CA ASP A 134 -7.86 -16.17 -22.58
C ASP A 134 -9.39 -16.16 -22.72
N HIS A 135 -10.12 -16.39 -21.63
CA HIS A 135 -11.59 -16.34 -21.65
C HIS A 135 -12.10 -14.90 -21.82
N VAL A 136 -11.37 -13.89 -21.34
CA VAL A 136 -11.73 -12.47 -21.53
C VAL A 136 -11.61 -12.10 -23.00
N PHE A 137 -10.54 -12.52 -23.66
CA PHE A 137 -10.37 -12.34 -25.10
C PHE A 137 -11.46 -13.07 -25.90
N GLN A 138 -11.80 -14.30 -25.53
CA GLN A 138 -12.90 -15.03 -26.16
C GLN A 138 -14.27 -14.36 -25.96
N MET A 139 -14.51 -13.72 -24.81
CA MET A 139 -15.76 -13.00 -24.55
C MET A 139 -15.90 -11.73 -25.41
N ALA A 140 -14.78 -11.10 -25.78
CA ALA A 140 -14.76 -9.91 -26.62
C ALA A 140 -15.36 -10.16 -28.02
N ASP A 141 -15.29 -11.40 -28.52
CA ASP A 141 -15.91 -11.79 -29.80
C ASP A 141 -17.43 -11.58 -29.81
N SER A 142 -18.07 -11.64 -28.64
CA SER A 142 -19.52 -11.50 -28.47
C SER A 142 -19.94 -10.20 -27.79
N ARG A 143 -18.99 -9.33 -27.42
CA ARG A 143 -19.21 -8.12 -26.62
C ARG A 143 -18.41 -6.93 -27.18
N PRO A 144 -19.03 -6.12 -28.07
CA PRO A 144 -18.35 -5.00 -28.73
C PRO A 144 -17.72 -4.00 -27.77
N GLU A 145 -18.32 -3.78 -26.59
CA GLU A 145 -17.83 -2.84 -25.58
C GLU A 145 -16.55 -3.36 -24.91
N LEU A 146 -16.46 -4.66 -24.67
CA LEU A 146 -15.26 -5.30 -24.12
C LEU A 146 -14.13 -5.31 -25.16
N LYS A 147 -14.48 -5.52 -26.43
CA LYS A 147 -13.52 -5.45 -27.53
C LYS A 147 -12.89 -4.05 -27.63
N LEU A 148 -13.72 -3.01 -27.65
CA LEU A 148 -13.26 -1.62 -27.69
C LEU A 148 -12.32 -1.30 -26.51
N PHE A 149 -12.65 -1.80 -25.31
CA PHE A 149 -11.80 -1.62 -24.14
C PHE A 149 -10.44 -2.32 -24.29
N LEU A 150 -10.41 -3.57 -24.76
CA LEU A 150 -9.16 -4.31 -24.97
C LEU A 150 -8.30 -3.70 -26.06
N ASP A 151 -8.90 -3.16 -27.12
CA ASP A 151 -8.19 -2.48 -28.20
C ASP A 151 -7.48 -1.23 -27.67
N VAL A 152 -8.19 -0.36 -26.93
CA VAL A 152 -7.61 0.84 -26.30
C VAL A 152 -6.52 0.46 -25.28
N LEU A 153 -6.75 -0.59 -24.49
CA LEU A 153 -5.79 -1.04 -23.49
C LEU A 153 -4.50 -1.57 -24.14
N GLY A 154 -4.61 -2.22 -25.31
CA GLY A 154 -3.46 -2.70 -26.08
C GLY A 154 -2.69 -1.60 -26.82
N GLU A 155 -3.31 -0.45 -27.11
CA GLU A 155 -2.62 0.72 -27.65
C GLU A 155 -1.75 1.43 -26.59
N GLU A 156 -2.20 1.42 -25.34
CA GLU A 156 -1.57 2.15 -24.23
C GLU A 156 -0.59 1.30 -23.39
N ALA A 157 -0.59 -0.02 -23.55
CA ALA A 157 0.21 -0.93 -22.73
C ALA A 157 0.87 -2.06 -23.53
N SER A 158 1.97 -2.60 -23.01
CA SER A 158 2.62 -3.77 -23.61
C SER A 158 1.75 -5.03 -23.44
N GLU A 159 1.85 -6.01 -24.33
CA GLU A 159 1.10 -7.28 -24.24
C GLU A 159 1.26 -7.96 -22.86
N ARG A 160 2.46 -7.84 -22.26
CA ARG A 160 2.74 -8.35 -20.92
C ARG A 160 1.96 -7.59 -19.85
N ASP A 161 1.91 -6.27 -19.93
CA ASP A 161 1.22 -5.44 -18.93
C ASP A 161 -0.31 -5.57 -19.05
N VAL A 162 -0.83 -5.71 -20.28
CA VAL A 162 -2.25 -6.03 -20.52
C VAL A 162 -2.62 -7.35 -19.82
N GLY A 163 -1.80 -8.39 -19.99
CA GLY A 163 -2.02 -9.69 -19.33
C GLY A 163 -2.06 -9.56 -17.81
N VAL A 164 -1.13 -8.83 -17.22
CA VAL A 164 -1.04 -8.60 -15.76
C VAL A 164 -2.25 -7.83 -15.23
N VAL A 165 -2.71 -6.78 -15.93
CA VAL A 165 -3.89 -6.00 -15.54
C VAL A 165 -5.16 -6.85 -15.58
N LEU A 166 -5.34 -7.65 -16.64
CA LEU A 166 -6.49 -8.54 -16.76
C LEU A 166 -6.49 -9.62 -15.69
N GLU A 167 -5.33 -10.20 -15.38
CA GLU A 167 -5.20 -11.19 -14.30
C GLU A 167 -5.52 -10.58 -12.93
N TYR A 168 -5.03 -9.38 -12.65
CA TYR A 168 -5.32 -8.63 -11.42
C TYR A 168 -6.83 -8.37 -11.24
N GLU A 169 -7.52 -7.87 -12.27
CA GLU A 169 -8.95 -7.59 -12.18
C GLU A 169 -9.80 -8.87 -12.07
N LEU A 170 -9.37 -9.98 -12.70
CA LEU A 170 -10.00 -11.29 -12.53
C LEU A 170 -9.88 -11.80 -11.08
N GLN A 171 -8.68 -11.75 -10.48
CA GLN A 171 -8.46 -12.15 -9.09
C GLN A 171 -9.26 -11.29 -8.10
N LYS A 172 -9.33 -9.99 -8.35
CA LYS A 172 -10.13 -9.05 -7.55
C LYS A 172 -11.62 -9.37 -7.63
N ALA A 173 -12.13 -9.73 -8.80
CA ALA A 173 -13.53 -10.13 -8.98
C ALA A 173 -13.87 -11.47 -8.30
N GLU A 174 -12.93 -12.41 -8.26
CA GLU A 174 -13.08 -13.68 -7.55
C GLU A 174 -13.08 -13.50 -6.02
N GLY A 175 -12.27 -12.58 -5.49
CA GLY A 175 -12.25 -12.23 -4.07
C GLY A 175 -13.53 -11.54 -3.55
N VAL A 176 -14.42 -11.06 -4.43
CA VAL A 176 -15.71 -10.43 -4.07
C VAL A 176 -16.87 -11.44 -4.03
N ARG A 177 -16.71 -12.63 -4.62
CA ARG A 177 -17.74 -13.68 -4.69
C ARG A 177 -17.59 -14.79 -3.65
N ALA A 178 -16.53 -14.76 -2.84
CA ALA A 178 -16.30 -15.66 -1.70
C ALA A 178 -16.89 -15.06 -0.42
#